data_AF-A0A562HBG4-F1
#
_entry.id   AF-A0A562HBG4-F1
#
_cell.length_a   1.000
_cell.length_b   1.000
_cell.length_c   1.000
_cell.angle_alpha   90.00
_cell.angle_beta   90.00
_cell.angle_gamma   90.00
#
_symmetry.space_group_name_H-M   'P 1'
#
loop_
_entity.id
_entity.type
_entity.pdbx_description
1 polymer ?
#
loop_
_entity_poly.entity_id
_entity_poly.type
_entity_poly.pdbx_seq_one_letter_code
_entity_poly.pdbx_strand_id
1 'polypeptide(L)'
;MKKHSCLLLCTVAIGLIFLSGCASADGSSTAGTNTIIKADSGQSPETTDWESTTYEIVNSFEGVTMGVKEGTVSLTGLTLNFTNSSDKQCIYGDYFLLEKKVEGKWYQVPTIIDNYAFNDIGYDLAADGNGEWRVDW
;
A
#
# COMPACT_ATOMS: atom_id res chain seq x y z
N MET A 1 -47.30 -24.13 40.92
CA MET A 1 -47.32 -23.37 39.65
C MET A 1 -47.09 -24.34 38.49
N LYS A 2 -47.73 -24.04 37.35
CA LYS A 2 -47.98 -24.87 36.15
C LYS A 2 -46.69 -25.38 35.46
N LYS A 3 -46.58 -26.68 35.16
CA LYS A 3 -46.78 -27.41 33.87
C LYS A 3 -45.52 -27.60 32.99
N HIS A 4 -45.15 -28.88 32.87
CA HIS A 4 -44.37 -29.70 31.92
C HIS A 4 -43.84 -29.15 30.56
N SER A 5 -42.61 -29.61 30.25
CA SER A 5 -42.15 -30.39 29.06
C SER A 5 -42.21 -29.81 27.64
N CYS A 6 -41.06 -29.78 26.94
CA CYS A 6 -40.83 -30.37 25.60
C CYS A 6 -39.35 -30.08 25.15
N LEU A 7 -38.42 -31.03 25.00
CA LEU A 7 -38.23 -32.09 23.98
C LEU A 7 -37.45 -31.62 22.72
N LEU A 8 -36.23 -32.19 22.54
CA LEU A 8 -35.51 -32.59 21.28
C LEU A 8 -35.29 -31.51 20.18
N LEU A 9 -34.30 -31.47 19.27
CA LEU A 9 -33.26 -32.32 18.64
C LEU A 9 -32.56 -31.33 17.65
N CYS A 10 -31.27 -31.35 17.29
CA CYS A 10 -30.56 -32.36 16.51
C CYS A 10 -29.04 -32.08 16.58
N THR A 11 -28.27 -33.09 16.99
CA THR A 11 -26.85 -33.25 16.67
C THR A 11 -26.72 -34.08 15.39
N VAL A 12 -25.86 -33.69 14.43
CA VAL A 12 -25.13 -34.66 13.59
C VAL A 12 -23.74 -34.11 13.32
N ALA A 13 -22.76 -34.72 13.98
CA ALA A 13 -21.35 -34.70 13.57
C ALA A 13 -21.17 -35.59 12.34
N ILE A 14 -20.14 -35.35 11.52
CA ILE A 14 -19.25 -36.38 10.95
C ILE A 14 -18.03 -35.65 10.40
N GLY A 15 -16.89 -35.85 11.07
CA GLY A 15 -15.58 -35.57 10.49
C GLY A 15 -15.17 -36.71 9.57
N LEU A 16 -14.34 -36.42 8.58
CA LEU A 16 -13.57 -37.42 7.84
C LEU A 16 -12.18 -36.84 7.57
N ILE A 17 -11.27 -37.09 8.50
CA ILE A 17 -9.83 -37.11 8.24
C ILE A 17 -9.57 -38.47 7.61
N PHE A 18 -9.07 -38.50 6.37
CA PHE A 18 -8.24 -39.59 5.89
C PHE A 18 -6.98 -39.03 5.25
N LEU A 19 -5.88 -39.21 5.98
CA LEU A 19 -4.52 -39.23 5.46
C LEU A 19 -4.32 -40.47 4.60
N SER A 20 -3.66 -40.33 3.45
CA SER A 20 -2.69 -41.32 2.96
C SER A 20 -1.86 -40.75 1.79
N GLY A 21 -0.52 -40.77 1.95
CA GLY A 21 0.48 -40.69 0.87
C GLY A 21 0.51 -41.99 0.04
N CYS A 22 1.43 -42.27 -0.90
CA CYS A 22 2.83 -41.87 -1.09
C CYS A 22 3.30 -42.10 -2.55
N ALA A 23 4.38 -41.40 -2.91
CA ALA A 23 5.62 -41.84 -3.61
C ALA A 23 5.64 -42.53 -5.00
N SER A 24 6.34 -41.82 -5.92
CA SER A 24 7.47 -42.24 -6.80
C SER A 24 7.30 -43.03 -8.12
N ALA A 25 7.78 -42.35 -9.19
CA ALA A 25 8.56 -42.77 -10.37
C ALA A 25 8.18 -44.02 -11.20
N ASP A 26 7.80 -43.80 -12.47
CA ASP A 26 8.57 -44.24 -13.66
C ASP A 26 7.97 -43.69 -14.97
N GLY A 27 8.80 -43.58 -16.02
CA GLY A 27 8.60 -42.67 -17.15
C GLY A 27 7.94 -43.20 -18.44
N SER A 28 8.03 -42.31 -19.44
CA SER A 28 7.93 -42.50 -20.91
C SER A 28 6.58 -42.30 -21.63
N SER A 29 6.59 -41.28 -22.53
CA SER A 29 5.96 -41.17 -23.87
C SER A 29 4.41 -41.17 -23.98
N THR A 30 3.69 -40.38 -24.79
CA THR A 30 3.97 -39.42 -25.86
C THR A 30 2.64 -38.73 -26.26
N ALA A 31 2.74 -37.52 -26.83
CA ALA A 31 1.79 -36.81 -27.70
C ALA A 31 0.60 -36.02 -27.08
N GLY A 32 0.82 -34.69 -27.03
CA GLY A 32 -0.03 -33.73 -27.76
C GLY A 32 -1.22 -33.16 -27.01
N THR A 33 -1.05 -31.96 -26.43
CA THR A 33 -1.86 -30.75 -26.72
C THR A 33 -1.15 -29.57 -26.05
N ASN A 34 -0.63 -28.61 -26.84
CA ASN A 34 -0.12 -27.35 -26.31
C ASN A 34 -1.30 -26.49 -25.85
N THR A 35 -1.67 -26.58 -24.59
CA THR A 35 -2.61 -25.61 -23.99
C THR A 35 -1.85 -24.31 -23.79
N ILE A 36 -1.93 -23.42 -24.78
CA ILE A 36 -1.59 -22.01 -24.62
C ILE A 36 -2.56 -21.47 -23.58
N ILE A 37 -2.13 -21.36 -22.33
CA ILE A 37 -2.80 -20.49 -21.36
C ILE A 37 -2.51 -19.08 -21.84
N LYS A 38 -3.38 -18.59 -22.73
CA LYS A 38 -3.45 -17.18 -23.06
C LYS A 38 -4.01 -16.53 -21.80
N ALA A 39 -3.11 -16.05 -20.94
CA ALA A 39 -3.46 -15.06 -19.91
C ALA A 39 -3.77 -13.75 -20.64
N ASP A 40 -4.92 -13.73 -21.31
CA ASP A 40 -5.60 -12.49 -21.62
C ASP A 40 -6.39 -12.11 -20.38
N SER A 41 -5.72 -11.35 -19.53
CA SER A 41 -6.38 -10.44 -18.61
C SER A 41 -5.81 -9.09 -18.96
N GLY A 42 -6.28 -8.54 -20.07
CA GLY A 42 -6.14 -7.12 -20.36
C GLY A 42 -6.39 -6.35 -19.08
N GLN A 43 -5.34 -5.67 -18.60
CA GLN A 43 -5.50 -4.69 -17.55
C GLN A 43 -6.28 -3.56 -18.23
N SER A 44 -7.60 -3.62 -18.07
CA SER A 44 -8.48 -2.48 -18.32
C SER A 44 -7.83 -1.30 -17.63
N PRO A 45 -7.67 -0.14 -18.30
CA PRO A 45 -7.24 1.04 -17.60
C PRO A 45 -8.21 1.22 -16.44
N GLU A 46 -7.70 1.14 -15.20
CA GLU A 46 -8.46 1.66 -14.07
C GLU A 46 -8.61 3.14 -14.40
N THR A 47 -9.78 3.53 -14.91
CA THR A 47 -10.12 4.94 -15.04
C THR A 47 -10.37 5.41 -13.62
N THR A 48 -9.29 5.77 -12.92
CA THR A 48 -9.37 6.40 -11.61
C THR A 48 -10.04 7.75 -11.81
N ASP A 49 -11.20 7.95 -11.19
CA ASP A 49 -11.87 9.26 -11.04
C ASP A 49 -11.11 10.16 -10.04
N TRP A 50 -9.79 10.08 -10.07
CA TRP A 50 -8.89 10.79 -9.17
C TRP A 50 -8.46 12.08 -9.83
N GLU A 51 -8.35 13.13 -9.02
CA GLU A 51 -7.84 14.41 -9.47
C GLU A 51 -6.38 14.27 -9.93
N SER A 52 -6.05 14.86 -11.08
CA SER A 52 -4.66 14.91 -11.52
C SER A 52 -3.83 15.83 -10.61
N THR A 53 -2.52 15.60 -10.57
CA THR A 53 -1.62 16.52 -9.88
C THR A 53 -1.74 17.94 -10.46
N THR A 54 -1.70 18.95 -9.59
CA THR A 54 -1.54 20.35 -9.99
C THR A 54 -0.07 20.79 -9.96
N TYR A 55 0.85 19.88 -9.60
CA TYR A 55 2.28 20.17 -9.46
C TYR A 55 3.05 19.70 -10.71
N GLU A 56 3.46 20.66 -11.53
CA GLU A 56 4.30 20.38 -12.71
C GLU A 56 5.79 20.30 -12.37
N ILE A 57 6.20 21.06 -11.34
CA ILE A 57 7.60 21.18 -10.91
C ILE A 57 7.67 20.83 -9.43
N VAL A 58 8.52 19.84 -9.12
CA VAL A 58 8.85 19.41 -7.75
C VAL A 58 10.36 19.48 -7.55
N ASN A 59 10.82 19.53 -6.30
CA ASN A 59 12.25 19.56 -5.94
C ASN A 59 13.02 20.73 -6.60
N SER A 60 12.40 21.91 -6.67
CA SER A 60 12.99 23.11 -7.26
C SER A 60 13.93 23.89 -6.33
N PHE A 61 14.09 23.44 -5.08
CA PHE A 61 15.02 24.04 -4.13
C PHE A 61 16.38 23.33 -4.21
N GLU A 62 17.32 23.95 -4.91
CA GLU A 62 18.70 23.47 -5.02
C GLU A 62 19.37 23.31 -3.64
N GLY A 63 20.05 22.18 -3.46
CA GLY A 63 20.70 21.83 -2.20
C GLY A 63 19.77 21.21 -1.16
N VAL A 64 18.46 21.13 -1.40
CA VAL A 64 17.53 20.45 -0.49
C VAL A 64 17.01 19.18 -1.15
N THR A 65 17.09 18.07 -0.43
CA THR A 65 16.60 16.76 -0.89
C THR A 65 15.73 16.11 0.15
N MET A 66 14.81 15.27 -0.32
CA MET A 66 13.92 14.44 0.47
C MET A 66 13.99 13.02 -0.08
N GLY A 67 14.15 12.04 0.79
CA GLY A 67 14.18 10.62 0.42
C GLY A 67 13.47 9.76 1.44
N VAL A 68 12.95 8.61 0.99
CA VAL A 68 12.35 7.63 1.89
C VAL A 68 13.46 6.84 2.58
N LYS A 69 13.41 6.74 3.91
CA LYS A 69 14.32 5.92 4.71
C LYS A 69 14.05 4.44 4.44
N GLU A 70 15.09 3.72 4.04
CA GLU A 70 14.99 2.30 3.69
C GLU A 70 14.40 1.46 4.83
N GLY A 71 13.52 0.52 4.49
CA GLY A 71 12.88 -0.38 5.46
C GLY A 71 11.76 0.23 6.30
N THR A 72 11.35 1.49 6.06
CA THR A 72 10.30 2.17 6.85
C THR A 72 8.93 2.22 6.19
N VAL A 73 8.84 1.91 4.89
CA VAL A 73 7.57 1.90 4.16
C VAL A 73 6.66 0.79 4.66
N SER A 74 5.42 1.14 4.98
CA SER A 74 4.38 0.22 5.45
C SER A 74 3.02 0.61 4.89
N LEU A 75 1.97 -0.14 5.26
CA LEU A 75 0.59 0.20 4.90
C LEU A 75 0.07 1.45 5.60
N THR A 76 0.72 1.89 6.69
CA THR A 76 0.24 2.98 7.56
C THR A 76 1.16 4.20 7.59
N GLY A 77 2.27 4.17 6.85
CA GLY A 77 3.24 5.25 6.92
C GLY A 77 4.61 4.91 6.36
N LEU A 78 5.49 5.90 6.40
CA LEU A 78 6.91 5.81 6.07
C LEU A 78 7.71 6.81 6.91
N THR A 79 9.03 6.76 6.78
CA THR A 79 9.92 7.78 7.31
C THR A 79 10.68 8.46 6.17
N LEU A 80 10.72 9.79 6.21
CA LEU A 80 11.46 10.65 5.30
C LEU A 80 12.78 11.09 5.94
N ASN A 81 13.84 11.15 5.15
CA ASN A 81 15.07 11.84 5.47
C ASN A 81 15.15 13.11 4.61
N PHE A 82 15.48 14.22 5.25
CA PHE A 82 15.79 15.49 4.59
C PHE A 82 17.28 15.79 4.73
N THR A 83 17.85 16.34 3.66
CA THR A 83 19.20 16.91 3.67
C THR A 83 19.15 18.29 3.05
N ASN A 84 19.67 19.28 3.76
CA ASN A 84 19.85 20.64 3.28
C ASN A 84 21.34 20.94 3.21
N SER A 85 21.92 20.86 2.02
CA SER A 85 23.29 21.27 1.72
C SER A 85 23.37 22.69 1.16
N SER A 86 22.33 23.50 1.37
CA SER A 86 22.35 24.93 1.03
C SER A 86 22.81 25.76 2.22
N ASP A 87 23.13 27.02 1.97
CA ASP A 87 23.48 28.03 2.98
C ASP A 87 22.24 28.68 3.63
N LYS A 88 21.03 28.18 3.36
CA LYS A 88 19.77 28.75 3.80
C LYS A 88 19.12 27.93 4.91
N GLN A 89 18.49 28.62 5.85
CA GLN A 89 17.53 28.02 6.76
C GLN A 89 16.27 27.63 5.99
N CYS A 90 15.82 26.38 6.14
CA CYS A 90 14.59 25.87 5.58
C CYS A 90 13.58 25.54 6.68
N ILE A 91 12.31 25.43 6.29
CA ILE A 91 11.24 24.90 7.14
C ILE A 91 10.46 23.83 6.37
N TYR A 92 9.98 22.81 7.07
CA TYR A 92 9.05 21.80 6.56
C TYR A 92 7.90 21.63 7.56
N GLY A 93 6.80 20.98 7.17
CA GLY A 93 5.62 20.81 8.04
C GLY A 93 4.90 19.50 7.82
N ASP A 94 3.78 19.32 8.52
CA ASP A 94 3.01 18.06 8.55
C ASP A 94 2.20 17.81 7.26
N TYR A 95 1.96 18.83 6.43
CA TYR A 95 1.16 18.68 5.21
C TYR A 95 1.89 17.84 4.15
N PHE A 96 1.19 16.83 3.62
CA PHE A 96 1.66 16.03 2.50
C PHE A 96 0.51 15.74 1.52
N LEU A 97 0.89 15.44 0.28
CA LEU A 97 0.00 14.90 -0.75
C LEU A 97 0.54 13.55 -1.20
N LEU A 98 -0.27 12.50 -1.10
CA LEU A 98 0.07 11.19 -1.62
C LEU A 98 -0.43 11.06 -3.06
N GLU A 99 0.46 10.67 -3.98
CA GLU A 99 0.12 10.55 -5.40
C GLU A 99 0.53 9.19 -5.96
N LYS A 100 -0.23 8.71 -6.95
CA LYS A 100 0.04 7.48 -7.70
C LYS A 100 0.26 7.82 -9.17
N LYS A 101 1.28 7.22 -9.76
CA LYS A 101 1.53 7.31 -11.20
C LYS A 101 0.75 6.21 -11.94
N VAL A 102 -0.18 6.61 -12.81
CA VAL A 102 -0.98 5.72 -13.68
C VAL A 102 -0.79 6.18 -15.11
N GLU A 103 -0.35 5.28 -16.00
CA GLU A 103 -0.14 5.56 -17.43
C GLU A 103 0.70 6.82 -17.71
N GLY A 104 1.72 7.06 -16.88
CA GLY A 104 2.62 8.21 -17.03
C GLY A 104 2.14 9.51 -16.38
N LYS A 105 0.90 9.58 -15.89
CA LYS A 105 0.32 10.75 -15.23
C LYS A 105 0.22 10.52 -13.72
N TRP A 106 0.38 11.59 -12.95
CA TRP A 106 0.23 11.56 -11.49
C TRP A 106 -1.19 11.96 -11.10
N TYR A 107 -1.74 11.20 -10.17
CA TYR A 107 -3.08 11.39 -9.63
C TYR A 107 -3.03 11.39 -8.11
N GLN A 108 -3.81 12.27 -7.50
CA GLN A 108 -3.93 12.40 -6.06
C GLN A 108 -4.68 11.20 -5.50
N VAL A 109 -4.10 10.56 -4.47
CA VAL A 109 -4.78 9.49 -3.73
C VAL A 109 -5.81 10.14 -2.82
N PRO A 110 -7.12 9.84 -2.94
CA PRO A 110 -8.14 10.45 -2.10
C PRO A 110 -7.95 10.09 -0.62
N THR A 111 -8.26 11.04 0.27
CA THR A 111 -8.31 10.75 1.69
C THR A 111 -9.56 9.94 2.04
N ILE A 112 -9.44 9.01 2.99
CA ILE A 112 -10.59 8.25 3.50
C ILE A 112 -11.40 9.01 4.55
N ILE A 113 -10.81 10.08 5.09
CA ILE A 113 -11.44 10.99 6.06
C ILE A 113 -11.90 12.23 5.32
N ASP A 114 -13.19 12.55 5.43
CA ASP A 114 -13.75 13.80 4.94
C ASP A 114 -13.42 14.96 5.90
N ASN A 115 -13.08 16.13 5.36
CA ASN A 115 -12.66 17.31 6.11
C ASN A 115 -11.54 17.05 7.14
N TYR A 116 -10.52 16.25 6.76
CA TYR A 116 -9.36 16.03 7.61
C TYR A 116 -8.58 17.33 7.87
N ALA A 117 -7.90 17.40 9.01
CA ALA A 117 -7.05 18.51 9.39
C ALA A 117 -5.63 18.00 9.69
N PHE A 118 -4.66 18.90 9.57
CA PHE A 118 -3.26 18.67 9.92
C PHE A 118 -2.75 19.81 10.81
N ASN A 119 -1.65 19.58 11.53
CA ASN A 119 -1.04 20.66 12.29
C ASN A 119 -0.30 21.61 11.35
N ASP A 120 -0.62 22.89 11.40
CA ASP A 120 0.11 23.92 10.67
C ASP A 120 1.31 24.40 11.48
N ILE A 121 2.29 23.50 11.66
CA ILE A 121 3.53 23.74 12.39
C ILE A 121 4.71 23.60 11.43
N GLY A 122 5.62 24.56 11.47
CA GLY A 122 6.90 24.51 10.77
C GLY A 122 8.02 23.99 11.68
N TYR A 123 8.82 23.06 11.15
CA TYR A 123 10.03 22.54 11.78
C TYR A 123 11.25 23.04 11.02
N ASP A 124 12.27 23.42 11.77
CA ASP A 124 13.52 23.92 11.22
C ASP A 124 14.33 22.80 10.55
N LEU A 125 14.86 23.11 9.36
CA LEU A 125 15.90 22.36 8.70
C LEU A 125 17.07 23.32 8.43
N ALA A 126 18.03 23.33 9.35
CA ALA A 126 19.17 24.23 9.31
C ALA A 126 19.99 24.12 8.02
N ALA A 127 20.73 25.19 7.70
CA ALA A 127 21.77 25.16 6.67
C ALA A 127 22.80 24.07 6.98
N ASP A 128 23.25 23.35 5.95
CA ASP A 128 24.09 22.14 6.08
C ASP A 128 23.53 21.06 7.02
N GLY A 129 22.21 21.10 7.28
CA GLY A 129 21.51 20.26 8.24
C GLY A 129 20.84 19.03 7.63
N ASN A 130 20.39 18.14 8.52
CA ASN A 130 19.58 16.97 8.17
C ASN A 130 18.36 16.88 9.09
N GLY A 131 17.31 16.23 8.60
CA GLY A 131 16.08 15.97 9.35
C GLY A 131 15.54 14.57 9.08
N GLU A 132 14.78 14.04 10.02
CA GLU A 132 14.04 12.80 9.86
C GLU A 132 12.59 13.05 10.27
N TRP A 133 11.64 12.57 9.46
CA TRP A 133 10.23 12.82 9.69
C TRP A 133 9.39 11.58 9.43
N ARG A 134 8.61 11.19 10.43
CA ARG A 134 7.67 10.08 10.31
C ARG A 134 6.35 10.61 9.76
N VAL A 135 5.93 10.05 8.64
CA VAL A 135 4.62 10.31 8.05
C VAL A 135 3.73 9.11 8.33
N ASP A 136 2.63 9.34 9.04
CA ASP A 136 1.57 8.36 9.27
C ASP A 136 0.30 8.82 8.52
N TRP A 137 -0.41 7.90 7.87
CA TRP A 137 -1.66 8.17 7.14
C TRP A 137 -2.76 7.20 7.53
#